data_AF-A0A1H7DRC4-F1
#
_entry.id   AF-A0A1H7DRC4-F1
#
_cell.length_a   1.000
_cell.length_b   1.000
_cell.length_c   1.000
_cell.angle_alpha   90.00
_cell.angle_beta   90.00
_cell.angle_gamma   90.00
#
_symmetry.space_group_name_H-M   'P 1'
#
loop_
_entity.id
_entity.type
_entity.pdbx_description
1 polymer ?
#
loop_
_entity_poly.entity_id
_entity_poly.type
_entity_poly.pdbx_seq_one_letter_code
_entity_poly.pdbx_strand_id
1 'polypeptide(L)'
;MTFKTLGWLLVLLLAFFAGLIGTALALIAGAAWALGLLALVWGLFLLAESLRRIPLRDVAWTLGVGYGFGVMHWLDVPAEAGSSLANWLLIGADLLCLVFFALVAPAILGWIAGRWAPPPEPELPVEKAATPEQLRRWGPRD
;
A
#
# COMPACT_ATOMS: atom_id res chain seq x y z
N MET A 1 13.84 16.87 -8.62
CA MET A 1 13.22 15.57 -8.28
C MET A 1 13.70 14.54 -9.30
N THR A 2 14.18 13.39 -8.85
CA THR A 2 14.80 12.36 -9.70
C THR A 2 13.76 11.59 -10.52
N PHE A 3 14.08 11.21 -11.75
CA PHE A 3 13.20 10.47 -12.68
C PHE A 3 12.60 9.19 -12.04
N LYS A 4 13.34 8.58 -11.12
CA LYS A 4 12.92 7.41 -10.32
C LYS A 4 11.71 7.69 -9.43
N THR A 5 11.63 8.87 -8.81
CA THR A 5 10.50 9.27 -7.96
C THR A 5 9.25 9.48 -8.80
N LEU A 6 9.40 10.06 -9.99
CA LEU A 6 8.28 10.33 -10.91
C LEU A 6 7.70 9.04 -11.48
N GLY A 7 8.57 8.07 -11.83
CA GLY A 7 8.14 6.74 -12.23
C GLY A 7 7.36 6.01 -11.12
N TRP A 8 7.81 6.10 -9.87
CA TRP A 8 7.10 5.51 -8.73
C TRP A 8 5.75 6.16 -8.46
N LEU A 9 5.66 7.49 -8.53
CA LEU A 9 4.39 8.20 -8.39
C LEU A 9 3.38 7.76 -9.46
N LEU A 10 3.83 7.56 -10.70
CA LEU A 10 2.96 7.06 -11.77
C LEU A 10 2.45 5.64 -11.48
N VAL A 11 3.32 4.75 -11.02
CA VAL A 11 2.93 3.37 -10.65
C VAL A 11 1.89 3.39 -9.54
N LEU A 12 2.10 4.19 -8.49
CA LEU A 12 1.18 4.34 -7.37
C LEU A 12 -0.16 4.95 -7.82
N LEU A 13 -0.13 5.92 -8.72
CA LEU A 13 -1.34 6.53 -9.30
C LEU A 13 -2.14 5.51 -10.12
N LEU A 14 -1.47 4.73 -10.98
CA LEU A 14 -2.12 3.70 -11.78
C LEU A 14 -2.70 2.59 -10.92
N ALA A 15 -1.98 2.18 -9.88
CA ALA A 15 -2.43 1.20 -8.90
C ALA A 15 -3.68 1.69 -8.15
N PHE A 16 -3.70 2.95 -7.73
CA PHE A 16 -4.88 3.57 -7.14
C PHE A 16 -6.10 3.51 -8.08
N PHE A 17 -5.94 3.92 -9.35
CA PHE A 17 -7.03 3.85 -10.34
C PHE A 17 -7.49 2.42 -10.61
N ALA A 18 -6.56 1.47 -10.72
CA ALA A 18 -6.89 0.07 -10.91
C ALA A 18 -7.71 -0.48 -9.73
N GLY A 19 -7.38 -0.09 -8.50
CA GLY A 19 -8.14 -0.45 -7.30
C GLY A 19 -9.56 0.09 -7.35
N LEU A 20 -9.70 1.38 -7.66
CA LEU A 20 -10.99 2.05 -7.79
C LEU A 20 -11.90 1.38 -8.84
N ILE A 21 -11.37 1.19 -10.06
CA ILE A 21 -12.12 0.60 -11.19
C ILE A 21 -12.46 -0.85 -10.89
N GLY A 22 -11.50 -1.62 -10.36
CA GLY A 22 -11.71 -3.00 -9.98
C GLY A 22 -12.85 -3.14 -8.97
N THR A 23 -12.87 -2.28 -7.95
CA THR A 23 -13.94 -2.27 -6.94
C THR A 23 -15.29 -1.89 -7.52
N ALA A 24 -15.35 -0.87 -8.38
CA ALA A 24 -16.58 -0.47 -9.04
C ALA A 24 -17.17 -1.65 -9.85
N LEU A 25 -16.35 -2.34 -10.65
CA LEU A 25 -16.77 -3.52 -11.41
C LEU A 25 -17.19 -4.67 -10.50
N ALA A 26 -16.44 -4.92 -9.43
CA ALA A 26 -16.74 -5.98 -8.47
C ALA A 26 -18.07 -5.76 -7.77
N LEU A 27 -18.39 -4.51 -7.40
CA LEU A 27 -19.65 -4.16 -6.74
C LEU A 27 -20.86 -4.27 -7.68
N ILE A 28 -20.68 -4.02 -8.98
CA ILE A 28 -21.71 -4.31 -10.00
C ILE A 28 -21.96 -5.82 -10.11
N ALA A 29 -20.89 -6.62 -10.04
CA ALA A 29 -20.99 -8.08 -10.11
C ALA A 29 -21.51 -8.72 -8.79
N GLY A 30 -21.63 -7.94 -7.72
CA GLY A 30 -22.23 -8.32 -6.44
C GLY A 30 -21.22 -8.52 -5.31
N ALA A 31 -21.74 -8.69 -4.09
CA ALA A 31 -20.95 -8.69 -2.85
C ALA A 31 -19.84 -9.76 -2.81
N ALA A 32 -20.06 -10.93 -3.42
CA ALA A 32 -19.05 -12.00 -3.49
C ALA A 32 -17.79 -11.55 -4.24
N TRP A 33 -17.94 -10.81 -5.33
CA TRP A 33 -16.83 -10.26 -6.11
C TRP A 33 -16.09 -9.16 -5.35
N ALA A 34 -16.83 -8.30 -4.64
CA ALA A 34 -16.23 -7.27 -3.81
C ALA A 34 -15.35 -7.88 -2.71
N LEU A 35 -15.85 -8.89 -1.99
CA LEU A 35 -15.09 -9.62 -0.99
C LEU A 35 -13.88 -10.35 -1.58
N GLY A 36 -14.03 -10.95 -2.77
CA GLY A 36 -12.92 -11.59 -3.48
C GLY A 36 -11.80 -10.62 -3.83
N LEU A 37 -12.14 -9.43 -4.37
CA LEU A 37 -11.17 -8.40 -4.69
C LEU A 37 -10.51 -7.85 -3.42
N LEU A 38 -11.27 -7.63 -2.35
CA LEU A 38 -10.72 -7.21 -1.06
C LEU A 38 -9.71 -8.22 -0.53
N ALA A 39 -10.06 -9.51 -0.56
CA ALA A 39 -9.17 -10.59 -0.15
C ALA A 39 -7.88 -10.63 -0.99
N LEU A 40 -7.98 -10.36 -2.29
CA LEU A 40 -6.82 -10.28 -3.18
C LEU A 40 -5.90 -9.10 -2.84
N VAL A 41 -6.46 -7.90 -2.65
CA VAL A 41 -5.68 -6.69 -2.33
C VAL A 41 -5.01 -6.82 -0.96
N TRP A 42 -5.74 -7.25 0.07
CA TRP A 42 -5.19 -7.46 1.40
C TRP A 42 -4.22 -8.64 1.46
N GLY A 43 -4.50 -9.72 0.74
CA GLY A 43 -3.60 -10.86 0.60
C GLY A 43 -2.28 -10.45 -0.07
N LEU A 44 -2.33 -9.61 -1.11
CA LEU A 44 -1.13 -9.07 -1.75
C LEU A 44 -0.32 -8.20 -0.79
N PHE A 45 -0.99 -7.36 0.01
CA PHE A 45 -0.33 -6.54 1.03
C PHE A 45 0.36 -7.42 2.09
N LEU A 46 -0.34 -8.41 2.64
CA LEU A 46 0.21 -9.37 3.60
C LEU A 46 1.40 -10.15 3.04
N LEU A 47 1.31 -10.59 1.78
CA LEU A 47 2.39 -11.28 1.09
C LEU A 47 3.58 -10.35 0.88
N ALA A 48 3.35 -9.11 0.45
CA ALA A 48 4.41 -8.14 0.25
C ALA A 48 5.15 -7.80 1.55
N GLU A 49 4.40 -7.63 2.64
CA GLU A 49 4.97 -7.33 3.97
C GLU A 49 5.73 -8.54 4.54
N SER A 50 5.18 -9.74 4.44
CA SER A 50 5.85 -10.96 4.93
C SER A 50 7.16 -11.25 4.17
N LEU A 51 7.20 -10.92 2.87
CA LEU A 51 8.41 -11.02 2.03
C LEU A 51 9.30 -9.77 2.07
N ARG A 52 8.97 -8.75 2.88
CA ARG A 52 9.71 -7.47 2.98
C ARG A 52 9.89 -6.75 1.65
N ARG A 53 8.94 -6.92 0.72
CA ARG A 53 8.93 -6.28 -0.60
C ARG A 53 8.24 -4.92 -0.51
N ILE A 54 8.93 -3.94 0.05
CA ILE A 54 8.51 -2.53 0.16
C ILE A 54 7.80 -2.01 -1.11
N PRO A 55 8.38 -2.14 -2.33
CA PRO A 55 7.72 -1.64 -3.55
C PRO A 55 6.36 -2.29 -3.83
N LEU A 56 6.23 -3.59 -3.58
CA LEU A 56 4.98 -4.32 -3.81
C LEU A 56 3.93 -3.97 -2.75
N ARG A 57 4.39 -3.74 -1.51
CA ARG A 57 3.53 -3.31 -0.41
C ARG A 57 2.93 -1.95 -0.69
N ASP A 58 3.73 -1.01 -1.17
CA ASP A 58 3.25 0.35 -1.45
C ASP A 58 2.21 0.33 -2.59
N VAL A 59 2.40 -0.52 -3.60
CA VAL A 59 1.38 -0.77 -4.65
C VAL A 59 0.11 -1.39 -4.06
N ALA A 60 0.23 -2.45 -3.26
CA ALA A 60 -0.92 -3.09 -2.63
C ALA A 60 -1.68 -2.14 -1.69
N TRP A 61 -0.95 -1.27 -0.99
CA TRP A 61 -1.51 -0.20 -0.19
C TRP A 61 -2.32 0.78 -1.05
N THR A 62 -1.76 1.27 -2.15
CA THR A 62 -2.50 2.17 -3.06
C THR A 62 -3.74 1.53 -3.68
N LEU A 63 -3.67 0.25 -4.03
CA LEU A 63 -4.83 -0.53 -4.45
C LEU A 63 -5.91 -0.60 -3.35
N GLY A 64 -5.49 -0.78 -2.10
CA GLY A 64 -6.39 -0.78 -0.94
C GLY A 64 -7.07 0.58 -0.70
N VAL A 65 -6.33 1.67 -0.86
CA VAL A 65 -6.90 3.03 -0.81
C VAL A 65 -7.89 3.24 -1.96
N GLY A 66 -7.53 2.86 -3.19
CA GLY A 66 -8.43 2.90 -4.34
C GLY A 66 -9.69 2.08 -4.14
N TYR A 67 -9.56 0.89 -3.52
CA TYR A 67 -10.68 0.05 -3.14
C TYR A 67 -11.62 0.78 -2.15
N GLY A 68 -11.05 1.43 -1.13
CA GLY A 68 -11.83 2.23 -0.16
C GLY A 68 -12.66 3.33 -0.82
N PHE A 69 -12.09 4.07 -1.77
CA PHE A 69 -12.85 5.04 -2.55
C PHE A 69 -13.98 4.40 -3.39
N GLY A 70 -13.73 3.22 -3.98
CA GLY A 70 -14.78 2.48 -4.68
C GLY A 70 -15.93 2.08 -3.76
N VAL A 71 -15.63 1.74 -2.51
CA VAL A 71 -16.64 1.47 -1.47
C VAL A 71 -17.41 2.73 -1.09
N MET A 72 -16.74 3.87 -0.88
CA MET A 72 -17.43 5.15 -0.61
C MET A 72 -18.41 5.48 -1.72
N HIS A 73 -17.98 5.39 -2.97
CA HIS A 73 -18.84 5.66 -4.13
C HIS A 73 -20.07 4.74 -4.21
N TRP A 74 -19.94 3.50 -3.74
CA TRP A 74 -21.06 2.56 -3.70
C TRP A 74 -21.99 2.78 -2.50
N LEU A 75 -21.43 3.24 -1.38
CA LEU A 75 -22.19 3.61 -0.18
C LEU A 75 -22.84 4.99 -0.30
N ASP A 76 -22.39 5.81 -1.26
CA ASP A 76 -23.00 7.08 -1.63
C ASP A 76 -24.44 6.83 -2.12
N VAL A 77 -25.38 6.90 -1.18
CA VAL A 77 -26.80 6.97 -1.47
C VAL A 77 -27.04 8.35 -2.09
N PRO A 78 -27.79 8.49 -3.19
CA PRO A 78 -28.16 9.80 -3.73
C PRO A 78 -28.90 10.57 -2.65
N ALA A 79 -28.17 11.43 -1.93
CA ALA A 79 -28.72 12.29 -0.91
C ALA A 79 -29.50 13.38 -1.64
N GLU A 80 -30.81 13.16 -1.84
CA GLU A 80 -31.72 14.24 -2.17
C GLU A 80 -31.60 15.29 -1.07
N ALA A 81 -30.85 16.37 -1.33
CA ALA A 81 -30.73 17.59 -0.54
C ALA A 81 -31.07 17.43 0.96
N GLY A 82 -30.33 16.56 1.64
CA GLY A 82 -30.50 16.36 3.08
C GLY A 82 -30.15 17.62 3.85
N SER A 83 -30.74 17.80 5.04
CA SER A 83 -30.37 18.86 5.97
C SER A 83 -28.85 18.86 6.22
N SER A 84 -28.27 20.02 6.56
CA SER A 84 -26.80 20.18 6.70
C SER A 84 -26.13 19.12 7.59
N LEU A 85 -26.85 18.58 8.58
CA LEU A 85 -26.39 17.51 9.47
C LEU A 85 -26.15 16.18 8.71
N ALA A 86 -27.02 15.81 7.77
CA ALA A 86 -26.87 14.59 6.98
C ALA A 86 -25.60 14.64 6.11
N ASN A 87 -25.29 15.80 5.52
CA ASN A 87 -24.06 15.99 4.75
C ASN A 87 -22.80 15.85 5.61
N TRP A 88 -22.80 16.38 6.84
CA TRP A 88 -21.69 16.20 7.77
C TRP A 88 -21.49 14.74 8.17
N LEU A 89 -22.57 13.97 8.36
CA LEU A 89 -22.49 12.54 8.65
C LEU A 89 -21.93 11.74 7.47
N LEU A 90 -22.31 12.07 6.24
CA LEU A 90 -21.76 11.45 5.02
C LEU A 90 -20.25 11.72 4.90
N ILE A 91 -19.83 12.97 5.03
CA ILE A 91 -18.41 13.35 5.03
C ILE A 91 -17.64 12.60 6.15
N GLY A 92 -18.25 12.49 7.34
CA GLY A 92 -17.67 11.74 8.45
C GLY A 92 -17.52 10.24 8.16
N ALA A 93 -18.51 9.64 7.50
CA ALA A 93 -18.47 8.24 7.08
C ALA A 93 -17.40 7.99 6.02
N ASP A 94 -17.27 8.88 5.03
CA ASP A 94 -16.22 8.80 4.01
C ASP A 94 -14.83 8.92 4.63
N LEU A 95 -14.64 9.88 5.52
CA LEU A 95 -13.38 10.05 6.25
C LEU A 95 -13.05 8.80 7.07
N LEU A 96 -14.03 8.22 7.76
CA LEU A 96 -13.83 6.99 8.53
C LEU A 96 -13.45 5.82 7.63
N CYS A 97 -14.08 5.71 6.46
CA CYS A 97 -13.78 4.71 5.46
C CYS A 97 -12.33 4.88 4.92
N LEU A 98 -11.91 6.13 4.65
CA LEU A 98 -10.54 6.44 4.21
C LEU A 98 -9.52 6.06 5.26
N VAL A 99 -9.77 6.48 6.51
CA VAL A 99 -8.90 6.16 7.66
C VAL A 99 -8.80 4.65 7.83
N PHE A 100 -9.91 3.93 7.67
CA PHE A 100 -9.91 2.48 7.77
C PHE A 100 -9.03 1.83 6.70
N PHE A 101 -9.24 2.14 5.42
CA PHE A 101 -8.52 1.50 4.30
C PHE A 101 -7.07 1.98 4.15
N ALA A 102 -6.79 3.25 4.45
CA ALA A 102 -5.45 3.82 4.27
C ALA A 102 -4.54 3.59 5.49
N LEU A 103 -5.09 3.48 6.70
CA LEU A 103 -4.30 3.46 7.94
C LEU A 103 -4.59 2.21 8.79
N VAL A 104 -5.84 2.02 9.20
CA VAL A 104 -6.18 1.00 10.21
C VAL A 104 -5.96 -0.42 9.68
N ALA A 105 -6.55 -0.75 8.52
CA ALA A 105 -6.39 -2.06 7.93
C ALA A 105 -4.93 -2.37 7.57
N PRO A 106 -4.17 -1.50 6.87
CA PRO A 106 -2.75 -1.73 6.63
C PRO A 106 -1.93 -1.91 7.89
N ALA A 107 -2.21 -1.15 8.97
CA ALA A 107 -1.51 -1.30 10.24
C ALA A 107 -1.80 -2.66 10.89
N ILE A 108 -3.07 -3.10 10.91
CA ILE A 108 -3.45 -4.41 11.44
C ILE A 108 -2.83 -5.53 10.61
N LEU A 109 -2.90 -5.44 9.28
CA LEU A 109 -2.32 -6.43 8.36
C LEU A 109 -0.79 -6.48 8.52
N GLY A 110 -0.13 -5.32 8.63
CA GLY A 110 1.31 -5.25 8.88
C GLY A 110 1.70 -5.87 10.22
N TRP A 111 0.93 -5.60 11.26
CA TRP A 111 1.12 -6.25 12.57
C TRP A 111 0.93 -7.77 12.51
N ILE A 112 -0.10 -8.24 11.79
CA ILE A 112 -0.30 -9.68 11.54
C ILE A 112 0.91 -10.24 10.80
N ALA A 113 1.31 -9.64 9.67
CA ALA A 113 2.45 -10.09 8.88
C ALA A 113 3.74 -10.15 9.71
N GLY A 114 3.97 -9.17 10.58
CA GLY A 114 5.12 -9.11 11.49
C GLY A 114 5.20 -10.28 12.47
N ARG A 115 4.06 -10.88 12.87
CA ARG A 115 4.05 -12.10 13.72
C ARG A 115 4.57 -13.34 13.01
N TRP A 116 4.47 -13.38 11.69
CA TRP A 116 4.88 -14.52 10.85
C TRP A 116 6.13 -14.22 10.02
N ALA A 117 6.68 -13.01 10.16
CA ALA A 117 7.81 -12.57 9.35
C ALA A 117 9.06 -13.38 9.74
N PRO A 118 9.83 -13.87 8.75
CA PRO A 118 11.12 -14.49 9.02
C PRO A 118 12.03 -13.50 9.77
N PRO A 119 12.97 -13.98 10.60
CA PRO A 119 13.96 -13.14 11.25
C PRO A 119 14.67 -12.24 10.23
N PRO A 120 15.11 -11.03 10.61
CA PRO A 120 15.92 -10.21 9.72
C PRO A 120 17.12 -11.00 9.23
N GLU A 121 17.37 -10.95 7.92
CA GLU A 121 18.64 -11.44 7.38
C GLU A 121 19.76 -10.72 8.15
N PRO A 122 20.71 -11.46 8.73
CA PRO A 122 21.87 -10.85 9.37
C PRO A 122 22.53 -9.91 8.36
N GLU A 123 22.85 -8.69 8.79
CA GLU A 123 23.69 -7.82 7.97
C GLU A 123 24.95 -8.60 7.62
N LEU A 124 25.11 -8.92 6.34
CA LEU A 124 26.35 -9.52 5.86
C LEU A 124 27.47 -8.64 6.38
N PRO A 125 28.56 -9.21 6.94
CA PRO A 125 29.68 -8.41 7.38
C PRO A 125 30.14 -7.58 6.18
N VAL A 126 29.75 -6.30 6.17
CA VAL A 126 30.13 -5.37 5.13
C VAL A 126 31.63 -5.26 5.30
N GLU A 127 32.36 -5.82 4.33
CA GLU A 127 33.80 -5.75 4.30
C GLU A 127 34.15 -4.26 4.44
N LYS A 128 34.79 -3.90 5.56
CA LYS A 128 35.16 -2.51 5.83
C LYS A 128 35.95 -2.05 4.61
N ALA A 129 35.52 -0.96 3.98
CA ALA A 129 36.24 -0.37 2.86
C ALA A 129 37.72 -0.26 3.24
N ALA A 130 38.58 -0.80 2.38
CA ALA A 130 40.01 -0.89 2.65
C ALA A 130 40.54 0.49 3.05
N THR A 131 41.31 0.54 4.15
CA THR A 131 41.86 1.81 4.61
C THR A 131 42.85 2.36 3.56
N PRO A 132 43.05 3.69 3.49
CA PRO A 132 44.03 4.28 2.57
C PRO A 132 45.44 3.68 2.71
N GLU A 133 45.80 3.24 3.92
CA GLU A 133 47.07 2.56 4.21
C GLU A 133 47.13 1.14 3.62
N GLN A 134 46.02 0.40 3.65
CA GLN A 134 45.92 -0.92 3.02
C GLN A 134 46.00 -0.80 1.50
N LEU A 135 45.38 0.21 0.89
CA LEU A 135 45.48 0.47 -0.54
C LEU A 135 46.92 0.86 -0.96
N ARG A 136 47.65 1.62 -0.12
CA ARG A 136 49.06 1.97 -0.39
C ARG A 136 49.99 0.77 -0.37
N ARG A 137 49.71 -0.27 0.42
CA ARG A 137 50.52 -1.52 0.43
C ARG A 137 50.40 -2.33 -0.85
N TRP A 138 49.37 -2.07 -1.66
CA TRP A 138 49.10 -2.74 -2.93
C TRP A 138 49.57 -1.91 -4.14
N GLY A 139 50.14 -0.72 -3.90
CA GLY A 139 50.83 0.04 -4.93
C GLY A 139 52.09 -0.70 -5.43
N PRO A 140 52.51 -0.46 -6.67
CA PRO A 140 53.69 -1.10 -7.24
C PRO A 140 54.90 -0.91 -6.32
N ARG A 141 55.61 -2.00 -6.03
CA ARG A 141 56.91 -1.95 -5.37
C ARG A 141 57.92 -1.53 -6.44
N ASP A 142 58.44 -0.32 -6.30
CA ASP A 142 59.64 0.14 -7.00
C ASP A 142 60.86 -0.70 -6.59
#